data_AF-A0A959RSA1-F1
#
_entry.id   AF-A0A959RSA1-F1
#
_cell.length_a   1.000
_cell.length_b   1.000
_cell.length_c   1.000
_cell.angle_alpha   90.00
_cell.angle_beta   90.00
_cell.angle_gamma   90.00
#
_symmetry.space_group_name_H-M   'P 1'
#
loop_
_entity.id
_entity.type
_entity.pdbx_description
1 polymer ?
#
loop_
_entity_poly.entity_id
_entity_poly.type
_entity_poly.pdbx_seq_one_letter_code
_entity_poly.pdbx_strand_id
1 'polypeptide(L)' 'YEQLADAYEIVMRFRAEQGFKKNDLGRYFKPDELNKMQRLILRNCFKPIKELQTILTVRFNLKMFR' A
#
# COMPACT_ATOMS: atom_id res chain seq x y z
N TYR A 1 14.46 0.60 -6.95
CA TYR A 1 14.03 1.07 -5.62
C TYR A 1 13.20 2.35 -5.68
N GLU A 2 13.41 3.22 -6.66
CA GLU A 2 12.60 4.44 -6.87
C GLU A 2 11.09 4.15 -6.94
N GLN A 3 10.67 3.19 -7.77
CA GLN A 3 9.26 2.76 -7.88
C GLN A 3 8.62 2.28 -6.55
N LEU A 4 9.43 1.79 -5.61
CA LEU A 4 8.96 1.41 -4.27
C LEU A 4 8.73 2.64 -3.39
N ALA A 5 9.65 3.60 -3.44
CA ALA A 5 9.53 4.86 -2.72
C ALA A 5 8.31 5.64 -3.21
N ASP A 6 8.11 5.73 -4.52
CA ASP A 6 6.94 6.38 -5.12
C ASP A 6 5.65 5.68 -4.73
N ALA A 7 5.62 4.34 -4.81
CA ALA A 7 4.45 3.56 -4.39
C ALA A 7 4.15 3.74 -2.89
N TYR A 8 5.18 3.81 -2.05
CA TYR A 8 5.03 4.07 -0.62
C TYR A 8 4.47 5.46 -0.36
N GLU A 9 5.01 6.49 -1.00
CA GLU A 9 4.54 7.87 -0.86
C GLU A 9 3.06 7.98 -1.25
N ILE A 10 2.69 7.42 -2.40
CA ILE A 10 1.30 7.42 -2.88
C ILE A 10 0.38 6.76 -1.85
N VAL A 11 0.74 5.57 -1.36
CA VAL A 11 -0.08 4.86 -0.35
C VAL A 11 -0.18 5.67 0.94
N MET A 12 0.90 6.30 1.40
CA MET A 12 0.90 7.14 2.60
C MET A 12 0.00 8.37 2.45
N ARG A 13 0.05 9.03 1.30
CA ARG A 13 -0.84 10.16 1.00
C ARG A 13 -2.31 9.74 1.01
N PHE A 14 -2.63 8.62 0.35
CA PHE A 14 -3.98 8.05 0.38
C PHE A 14 -4.45 7.72 1.79
N ARG A 15 -3.59 7.14 2.63
CA ARG A 15 -3.93 6.83 4.03
C ARG A 15 -4.24 8.11 4.82
N ALA A 16 -3.42 9.15 4.67
CA ALA A 16 -3.66 10.42 5.34
C ALA A 16 -5.00 11.03 4.91
N GLU A 17 -5.25 11.13 3.60
CA GLU A 17 -6.50 11.67 3.07
C GLU A 17 -7.74 10.90 3.55
N GLN A 18 -7.67 9.57 3.59
CA GLN A 18 -8.77 8.73 4.07
C GLN A 18 -8.98 8.86 5.58
N GLY A 19 -7.89 8.92 6.35
CA GLY A 19 -7.92 9.11 7.78
C GLY A 19 -8.56 10.44 8.18
N PHE A 20 -8.20 11.52 7.49
CA PHE A 20 -8.84 12.82 7.69
C PHE A 20 -10.33 12.80 7.37
N LYS A 21 -10.75 12.12 6.29
CA LYS A 21 -12.17 12.03 5.90
C LYS A 21 -13.01 11.20 6.86
N LYS A 22 -12.44 10.14 7.44
CA LYS A 22 -13.16 9.17 8.28
C LYS A 22 -12.93 9.35 9.78
N ASN A 23 -12.09 10.33 10.14
CA ASN A 23 -11.59 10.52 11.50
C ASN A 23 -11.02 9.21 12.09
N ASP A 24 -10.29 8.47 11.25
CA ASP A 24 -9.68 7.18 11.58
C ASP A 24 -8.22 7.12 11.12
N LEU A 25 -7.57 5.98 11.32
CA LEU A 25 -6.16 5.78 10.96
C LEU A 25 -5.90 5.67 9.45
N GLY A 26 -6.93 5.79 8.61
CA GLY A 26 -6.84 5.65 7.16
C GLY A 26 -6.34 4.29 6.69
N ARG A 27 -6.38 3.28 7.58
CA ARG A 27 -5.78 1.95 7.35
C ARG A 27 -6.51 1.16 6.27
N TYR A 28 -7.83 1.38 6.15
CA TYR A 28 -8.69 0.63 5.25
C TYR A 28 -9.23 1.52 4.15
N PHE A 29 -9.07 1.06 2.92
CA PHE A 29 -9.65 1.70 1.74
C PHE A 29 -11.02 1.09 1.48
N LYS A 30 -12.06 1.91 1.35
CA LYS A 30 -13.36 1.45 0.86
C LYS A 30 -13.33 1.52 -0.67
N PRO A 31 -13.48 0.40 -1.39
CA PRO A 31 -13.42 0.41 -2.85
C PRO A 31 -14.41 1.37 -3.50
N ASP A 32 -15.59 1.52 -2.90
CA ASP A 32 -16.69 2.35 -3.43
C ASP A 32 -16.38 3.84 -3.41
N GLU A 33 -15.49 4.29 -2.53
CA GLU A 33 -15.05 5.69 -2.43
C GLU A 33 -13.89 6.02 -3.38
N LEU A 34 -13.35 5.02 -4.08
CA LEU A 34 -12.24 5.19 -5.01
C LEU A 34 -12.74 5.31 -6.44
N ASN A 35 -12.32 6.37 -7.12
CA ASN A 35 -12.56 6.52 -8.55
C ASN A 35 -11.66 5.54 -9.38
N LYS A 36 -11.97 5.41 -10.68
CA LYS A 36 -11.27 4.49 -11.58
C LYS A 36 -9.75 4.68 -11.60
N MET A 37 -9.29 5.94 -11.60
CA MET A 37 -7.87 6.29 -11.62
C MET A 37 -7.19 5.93 -10.29
N GLN A 38 -7.82 6.26 -9.16
CA GLN A 38 -7.32 5.93 -7.83
C GLN A 38 -7.18 4.41 -7.64
N ARG A 39 -8.14 3.62 -8.14
CA ARG A 39 -8.07 2.15 -8.12
C ARG A 39 -6.90 1.62 -8.95
N LEU A 40 -6.65 2.20 -10.12
CA LEU A 40 -5.52 1.81 -10.97
C LEU A 40 -4.18 2.13 -10.30
N ILE A 41 -4.04 3.35 -9.77
CA ILE A 41 -2.84 3.79 -9.06
C ILE A 41 -2.57 2.87 -7.86
N LEU A 42 -3.55 2.63 -7.00
CA LEU A 42 -3.41 1.74 -5.84
C LEU A 42 -2.99 0.33 -6.26
N ARG A 43 -3.60 -0.23 -7.31
CA ARG A 43 -3.22 -1.54 -7.85
C ARG A 43 -1.76 -1.58 -8.29
N ASN A 44 -1.31 -0.53 -8.97
CA ASN A 44 0.08 -0.43 -9.43
C ASN A 44 1.05 -0.31 -8.24
N CYS A 45 0.69 0.41 -7.17
CA CYS A 45 1.51 0.52 -5.97
C CYS A 45 1.68 -0.81 -5.22
N PHE A 46 0.68 -1.70 -5.24
CA PHE A 46 0.78 -2.97 -4.52
C PHE A 46 1.78 -3.95 -5.12
N LYS A 47 2.05 -3.89 -6.43
CA LYS A 47 3.02 -4.77 -7.09
C LYS A 47 4.44 -4.63 -6.52
N PRO A 48 5.08 -3.45 -6.51
CA PRO A 48 6.42 -3.32 -5.96
C PRO A 48 6.44 -3.62 -4.45
N ILE A 49 5.42 -3.19 -3.68
CA ILE A 49 5.31 -3.51 -2.25
C ILE A 49 5.33 -5.04 -2.02
N LYS A 50 4.62 -5.80 -2.86
CA LYS A 50 4.58 -7.27 -2.77
C LYS A 50 5.93 -7.90 -3.10
N GLU A 51 6.64 -7.38 -4.09
CA GLU A 51 8.00 -7.82 -4.43
C GLU A 51 8.96 -7.60 -3.26
N LEU A 52 8.92 -6.42 -2.62
CA LEU A 52 9.70 -6.12 -1.41
C LEU A 52 9.35 -7.07 -0.26
N GLN A 53 8.06 -7.29 0.01
CA GLN A 53 7.62 -8.24 1.04
C GLN A 53 8.15 -9.65 0.77
N THR A 54 8.21 -10.06 -0.49
CA THR A 54 8.72 -11.38 -0.90
C THR A 54 10.22 -11.48 -0.63
N ILE A 55 10.99 -10.46 -0.99
CA ILE A 55 12.43 -10.39 -0.71
C ILE A 55 12.69 -10.46 0.80
N LEU A 56 11.98 -9.67 1.59
CA LEU A 56 12.11 -9.68 3.06
C LEU A 56 11.74 -11.05 3.64
N THR A 57 10.67 -11.66 3.13
CA THR A 57 10.22 -12.99 3.59
C THR A 57 11.29 -14.06 3.35
N VAL A 58 11.92 -14.06 2.17
CA VAL A 58 12.99 -15.01 1.84
C VAL A 58 14.25 -14.72 2.65
N ARG A 59 14.68 -13.46 2.72
CA ARG A 59 15.93 -13.08 3.41
C ARG A 59 15.90 -13.34 4.91
N PHE A 60 14.76 -13.12 5.56
CA PHE A 60 14.62 -13.24 7.01
C PHE A 60 13.82 -14.48 7.44
N ASN A 61 13.54 -15.39 6.50
CA ASN A 61 12.74 -16.59 6.72
C ASN A 61 11.44 -16.35 7.52
N LEU A 62 10.73 -15.26 7.20
CA LEU A 62 9.58 -14.80 7.99
C LEU A 62 8.40 -15.78 7.98
N LYS A 63 8.40 -16.76 7.07
CA LYS A 63 7.41 -17.85 7.04
C LYS A 63 7.55 -18.83 8.21
N MET A 64 8.70 -18.87 8.88
CA MET A 64 8.96 -19.78 9.98
C MET A 64 8.23 -19.38 11.28
N PHE A 65 7.84 -18.11 11.42
CA PHE A 65 7.19 -17.57 12.61
C PHE A 65 5.66 -17.51 12.53
N ARG A 66 5.04 -18.27 11.62
CA ARG A 66 3.61 -18.18 11.34
C ARG A 66 2.87 -19.47 11.68
#